data_AF-A0A2V2CY63-F1
#
_entry.id   AF-A0A2V2CY63-F1
#
_cell.length_a   1.000
_cell.length_b   1.000
_cell.length_c   1.000
_cell.angle_alpha   90.00
_cell.angle_beta   90.00
_cell.angle_gamma   90.00
#
_symmetry.space_group_name_H-M   'P 1'
#
loop_
_entity.id
_entity.type
_entity.pdbx_description
1 polymer ?
#
loop_
_entity_poly.entity_id
_entity_poly.type
_entity_poly.pdbx_seq_one_letter_code
_entity_poly.pdbx_strand_id
1 'polypeptide(L)'
;MRYHESDRGKRASELWRDACCLHHLLQINLERYPKGNVIRKHSVQKRVLRDGKEKTYTYYYENVDVWGEGQYHLPVKRKWRPKERLWDLRCKVLYRKEIEERIETLRKRLANGIRAMNVYLGSKERTGTVEEVLRLAGEASGRRAQYQESRRRARGKIQGKV
;
A
#
# COMPACT_ATOMS: atom_id res chain seq x y z
N MET A 1 -11.17 29.52 -20.44
CA MET A 1 -11.41 29.21 -19.01
C MET A 1 -10.11 29.45 -18.25
N ARG A 2 -9.96 30.59 -17.55
CA ARG A 2 -8.75 30.94 -16.79
C ARG A 2 -8.88 30.30 -15.40
N TYR A 3 -8.07 29.31 -15.07
CA TYR A 3 -8.05 28.77 -13.71
C TYR A 3 -7.31 29.76 -12.78
N HIS A 4 -7.80 29.93 -11.56
CA HIS A 4 -7.21 30.80 -10.54
C HIS A 4 -5.84 30.27 -10.05
N GLU A 5 -4.94 31.16 -9.66
CA GLU A 5 -3.61 30.81 -9.12
C GLU A 5 -3.68 29.95 -7.85
N SER A 6 -4.74 30.09 -7.05
CA SER A 6 -5.00 29.26 -5.87
C SER A 6 -5.19 27.78 -6.21
N ASP A 7 -5.81 27.47 -7.35
CA ASP A 7 -5.98 26.09 -7.83
C ASP A 7 -4.65 25.49 -8.31
N ARG A 8 -3.72 26.32 -8.79
CA ARG A 8 -2.37 25.89 -9.19
C ARG A 8 -1.57 25.41 -7.99
N GLY A 9 -1.50 26.24 -6.96
CA GLY A 9 -0.77 25.91 -5.73
C GLY A 9 -1.32 24.68 -5.04
N LYS A 10 -2.65 24.54 -5.01
CA LYS A 10 -3.31 23.35 -4.44
C LYS A 10 -2.96 22.06 -5.20
N ARG A 11 -3.06 22.06 -6.53
CA ARG A 11 -2.73 20.89 -7.36
C ARG A 11 -1.26 20.52 -7.29
N ALA A 12 -0.35 21.51 -7.28
CA ALA A 12 1.08 21.27 -7.11
C ALA A 12 1.39 20.65 -5.74
N SER A 13 0.73 21.12 -4.67
CA SER A 13 0.87 20.57 -3.32
C SER A 13 0.34 19.12 -3.22
N GLU A 14 -0.82 18.83 -3.83
CA GLU A 14 -1.38 17.47 -3.89
C GLU A 14 -0.44 16.52 -4.64
N LEU A 15 0.11 16.95 -5.78
CA LEU A 15 1.08 16.17 -6.54
C LEU A 15 2.35 15.90 -5.73
N TRP A 16 2.86 16.91 -5.02
CA TRP A 16 4.03 16.78 -4.17
C TRP A 16 3.80 15.81 -3.01
N ARG A 17 2.61 15.84 -2.41
CA ARG A 17 2.20 14.89 -1.37
C ARG A 17 2.16 13.47 -1.92
N ASP A 18 1.55 13.26 -3.08
CA ASP A 18 1.46 11.95 -3.72
C ASP A 18 2.87 11.42 -4.06
N ALA A 19 3.78 12.29 -4.51
CA ALA A 19 5.18 11.94 -4.79
C ALA A 19 5.95 11.52 -3.54
N CYS A 20 5.83 12.29 -2.45
CA CYS A 20 6.43 11.93 -1.17
C CYS A 20 5.88 10.61 -0.64
N CYS A 21 4.55 10.39 -0.71
CA CYS A 21 3.93 9.14 -0.29
C CYS A 21 4.41 7.96 -1.11
N LEU A 22 4.47 8.09 -2.45
CA LEU A 22 4.98 7.04 -3.32
C LEU A 22 6.45 6.75 -3.04
N HIS A 23 7.28 7.77 -2.84
CA HIS A 23 8.69 7.59 -2.47
C HIS A 23 8.85 6.72 -1.21
N HIS A 24 8.07 7.00 -0.15
CA HIS A 24 8.12 6.21 1.08
C HIS A 24 7.66 4.76 0.88
N LEU A 25 6.59 4.54 0.12
CA LEU A 25 6.11 3.17 -0.16
C LEU A 25 7.12 2.36 -0.96
N LEU A 26 7.85 3.00 -1.88
CA LEU A 26 8.91 2.35 -2.67
C LEU A 26 10.15 1.96 -1.83
N GLN A 27 10.32 2.51 -0.63
CA GLN A 27 11.37 2.07 0.31
C GLN A 27 11.00 0.77 1.06
N ILE A 28 9.74 0.35 1.01
CA ILE A 28 9.31 -0.89 1.66
C ILE A 28 9.88 -2.07 0.87
N ASN A 29 10.71 -2.89 1.52
CA ASN A 29 11.16 -4.15 0.93
C ASN A 29 10.01 -5.16 0.89
N LEU A 30 9.26 -5.15 -0.22
CA LEU A 30 8.13 -6.03 -0.46
C LEU A 30 8.53 -7.50 -0.67
N GLU A 31 9.80 -7.81 -0.96
CA GLU A 31 10.28 -9.19 -1.12
C GLU A 31 10.21 -9.97 0.19
N ARG A 32 10.20 -9.28 1.34
CA ARG A 32 9.99 -9.89 2.67
C ARG A 32 8.57 -10.41 2.88
N TYR A 33 7.63 -10.06 2.00
CA TYR A 33 6.24 -10.47 2.08
C TYR A 33 5.91 -11.37 0.89
N PRO A 34 5.29 -12.54 1.07
CA PRO A 34 4.93 -13.43 -0.03
C PRO A 34 3.91 -12.79 -0.98
N LYS A 35 4.07 -13.04 -2.29
CA LYS A 35 3.01 -12.78 -3.26
C LYS A 35 1.92 -13.83 -3.13
N GLY A 36 0.68 -13.42 -3.36
CA GLY A 36 -0.43 -14.34 -3.23
C GLY A 36 -1.79 -13.68 -3.34
N ASN A 37 -2.82 -14.50 -3.15
CA ASN A 37 -4.20 -14.09 -3.09
C ASN A 37 -4.88 -14.65 -1.85
N VAL A 38 -5.78 -13.86 -1.27
CA VAL A 38 -6.70 -14.34 -0.24
C VAL A 38 -8.10 -14.29 -0.80
N ILE A 39 -8.70 -15.47 -1.00
CA ILE A 39 -10.01 -15.63 -1.62
C ILE A 39 -10.99 -16.14 -0.56
N ARG A 40 -12.01 -15.34 -0.25
CA ARG A 40 -13.13 -15.80 0.57
C ARG A 40 -13.98 -16.78 -0.21
N LYS A 41 -14.25 -17.94 0.39
CA LYS A 41 -15.11 -18.98 -0.15
C LYS A 41 -16.23 -19.30 0.82
N HIS A 42 -17.36 -19.63 0.21
CA HIS A 42 -18.56 -20.10 0.86
C HIS A 42 -18.93 -21.45 0.26
N SER A 43 -19.12 -22.45 1.11
CA SER A 43 -19.52 -23.79 0.70
C SER A 43 -20.72 -24.25 1.50
N VAL A 44 -21.68 -24.85 0.81
CA VAL A 44 -22.86 -25.46 1.40
C VAL A 44 -22.79 -26.96 1.11
N GLN A 45 -22.79 -27.78 2.15
CA GLN A 45 -22.82 -29.24 2.03
C GLN A 45 -24.10 -29.77 2.65
N LYS A 46 -24.90 -30.51 1.87
CA LYS A 46 -25.99 -31.31 2.40
C LYS A 46 -25.46 -32.68 2.80
N ARG A 47 -25.84 -33.16 3.98
CA ARG A 47 -25.58 -34.54 4.40
C ARG A 47 -26.86 -35.17 4.90
N VAL A 48 -27.09 -36.42 4.50
CA VAL A 48 -28.10 -37.28 5.11
C VAL A 48 -27.50 -37.87 6.38
N LEU A 49 -28.19 -37.68 7.52
CA LEU A 49 -27.78 -38.23 8.81
C LEU A 49 -28.19 -39.71 8.92
N ARG A 50 -27.67 -40.41 9.93
CA ARG A 50 -28.02 -41.82 10.19
C ARG A 50 -29.51 -42.04 10.42
N ASP A 51 -30.23 -41.04 10.91
CA ASP A 51 -31.69 -41.09 11.13
C ASP A 51 -32.51 -40.69 9.90
N GLY A 52 -31.88 -40.60 8.71
CA GLY A 52 -32.54 -40.27 7.44
C GLY A 52 -32.82 -38.77 7.27
N LYS A 53 -32.58 -37.93 8.29
CA LYS A 53 -32.80 -36.49 8.19
C LYS A 53 -31.71 -35.82 7.36
N GLU A 54 -32.11 -34.91 6.48
CA GLU A 54 -31.17 -34.04 5.80
C GLU A 54 -30.71 -32.90 6.71
N LYS A 55 -29.40 -32.66 6.75
CA LYS A 55 -28.82 -31.50 7.41
C LYS A 55 -27.91 -30.75 6.46
N THR A 56 -28.15 -29.44 6.36
CA THR A 56 -27.32 -28.54 5.56
C THR A 56 -26.26 -27.90 6.44
N TYR A 57 -25.01 -27.96 5.99
CA TYR A 57 -23.86 -27.36 6.65
C TYR A 57 -23.29 -26.24 5.80
N THR A 58 -23.20 -25.05 6.38
CA THR A 58 -22.61 -23.87 5.74
C THR A 58 -21.22 -23.60 6.30
N TYR A 59 -20.23 -23.53 5.41
CA TYR A 59 -18.83 -23.31 5.71
C TYR A 59 -18.33 -22.02 5.06
N TYR A 60 -17.71 -21.16 5.88
CA TYR A 60 -16.99 -19.97 5.43
C TYR A 60 -15.50 -20.18 5.68
N TYR A 61 -14.70 -20.07 4.63
CA TYR A 61 -13.25 -20.24 4.70
C TYR A 61 -12.57 -19.25 3.75
N GLU A 62 -11.29 -18.98 4.01
CA GLU A 62 -10.42 -18.21 3.14
C GLU A 62 -9.35 -19.14 2.57
N ASN A 63 -9.19 -19.11 1.25
CA ASN A 63 -8.05 -19.72 0.58
C ASN A 63 -6.93 -18.69 0.49
N VAL A 64 -5.82 -18.97 1.15
CA VAL A 64 -4.59 -18.20 1.02
C VAL A 64 -3.71 -18.93 0.02
N ASP A 65 -3.66 -18.40 -1.18
CA ASP A 65 -2.78 -18.87 -2.25
C ASP A 65 -1.48 -18.08 -2.19
N VAL A 66 -0.37 -18.75 -1.93
CA VAL A 66 0.97 -18.16 -1.94
C VAL A 66 1.70 -18.64 -3.16
N TRP A 67 2.07 -17.70 -4.04
CA TRP A 67 2.68 -18.02 -5.32
C TRP A 67 4.03 -18.71 -5.10
N GLY A 68 4.18 -19.92 -5.66
CA GLY A 68 5.38 -20.74 -5.52
C GLY A 68 5.45 -21.60 -4.25
N GLU A 69 4.53 -21.46 -3.29
CA GLU A 69 4.47 -22.32 -2.10
C GLU A 69 3.25 -23.26 -2.12
N GLY A 70 2.06 -22.73 -2.41
CA GLY A 70 0.83 -23.52 -2.46
C GLY A 70 -0.39 -22.82 -1.88
N GLN A 71 -1.50 -23.56 -1.78
CA GLN A 71 -2.78 -23.06 -1.30
C GLN A 71 -3.13 -23.60 0.09
N TYR A 72 -3.49 -22.69 1.00
CA TYR A 72 -3.85 -22.99 2.38
C TYR A 72 -5.32 -22.64 2.66
N HIS A 73 -6.03 -23.54 3.34
CA HIS A 73 -7.44 -23.33 3.71
C HIS A 73 -7.53 -22.86 5.16
N LEU A 74 -8.04 -21.64 5.39
CA LEU A 74 -8.31 -21.10 6.72
C LEU A 74 -9.82 -21.04 7.00
N PRO A 75 -10.36 -21.78 7.98
CA PRO A 75 -11.75 -21.63 8.40
C PRO A 75 -11.95 -20.28 9.10
N VAL A 76 -13.02 -19.56 8.76
CA VAL A 76 -13.32 -18.22 9.34
C VAL A 76 -13.95 -18.34 10.74
N LYS A 77 -14.51 -19.52 11.10
CA LYS A 77 -15.12 -19.74 12.42
C LYS A 77 -14.07 -19.96 13.53
N ARG A 78 -14.04 -19.02 14.48
CA ARG A 78 -13.25 -18.89 15.73
C ARG A 78 -12.91 -20.16 16.54
N LYS A 79 -13.58 -21.30 16.35
CA LYS A 79 -13.34 -22.52 17.16
C LYS A 79 -12.15 -23.36 16.70
N TRP A 80 -11.69 -23.16 15.47
CA TRP A 80 -10.42 -23.71 15.02
C TRP A 80 -9.38 -22.63 15.24
N ARG A 81 -8.41 -22.85 16.14
CA ARG A 81 -7.19 -22.03 16.19
C ARG A 81 -6.33 -22.49 15.00
N PRO A 82 -6.31 -21.79 13.86
CA PRO A 82 -5.36 -22.12 12.82
C PRO A 82 -3.98 -21.89 13.44
N LYS A 83 -2.98 -22.69 13.06
CA LYS A 83 -1.59 -22.47 13.50
C LYS A 83 -1.26 -21.00 13.25
N GLU A 84 -0.79 -20.26 14.26
CA GLU A 84 -0.55 -18.80 14.21
C GLU A 84 0.19 -18.37 12.94
N ARG A 85 1.11 -19.24 12.47
CA ARG A 85 1.85 -19.12 11.22
C ARG A 85 0.98 -18.93 9.96
N LEU A 86 -0.19 -19.57 9.84
CA LEU A 86 -1.08 -19.41 8.68
C LEU A 86 -1.82 -18.06 8.69
N TRP A 87 -2.17 -17.56 9.88
CA TRP A 87 -2.75 -16.22 10.03
C TRP A 87 -1.72 -15.13 9.72
N ASP A 88 -0.49 -15.31 10.20
CA ASP A 88 0.63 -14.43 9.87
C ASP A 88 0.87 -14.40 8.35
N LEU A 89 0.90 -15.57 7.70
CA LEU A 89 1.06 -15.69 6.25
C LEU A 89 -0.05 -14.95 5.49
N ARG A 90 -1.32 -15.16 5.88
CA ARG A 90 -2.47 -14.44 5.34
C ARG A 90 -2.32 -12.92 5.47
N CYS A 91 -1.94 -12.43 6.64
CA CYS A 91 -1.77 -11.00 6.89
C CYS A 91 -0.65 -10.41 6.02
N LYS A 92 0.46 -11.13 5.84
CA LYS A 92 1.56 -10.70 4.99
C LYS A 92 1.18 -10.61 3.51
N VAL A 93 0.42 -11.59 3.00
CA VAL A 93 -0.11 -11.55 1.63
C VAL A 93 -1.04 -10.35 1.44
N LEU A 94 -1.96 -10.12 2.37
CA LEU A 94 -2.88 -8.97 2.31
C LEU A 94 -2.14 -7.64 2.37
N TYR A 95 -1.17 -7.52 3.27
CA TYR A 95 -0.35 -6.31 3.40
C TYR A 95 0.40 -6.00 2.10
N ARG A 96 1.08 -7.01 1.52
CA ARG A 96 1.78 -6.83 0.24
C ARG A 96 0.83 -6.35 -0.85
N LYS A 97 -0.33 -6.99 -0.98
CA LYS A 97 -1.35 -6.63 -1.98
C LYS A 97 -1.82 -5.18 -1.80
N GLU A 98 -2.12 -4.76 -0.57
CA GLU A 98 -2.53 -3.38 -0.29
C GLU A 98 -1.44 -2.36 -0.69
N ILE A 99 -0.18 -2.64 -0.36
CA ILE A 99 0.93 -1.74 -0.70
C ILE A 99 1.14 -1.68 -2.22
N GLU A 100 1.10 -2.80 -2.93
CA GLU A 100 1.21 -2.85 -4.39
C GLU A 100 0.07 -2.06 -5.07
N GLU A 101 -1.18 -2.22 -4.61
CA GLU A 101 -2.34 -1.45 -5.10
C GLU A 101 -2.19 0.06 -4.85
N ARG A 102 -1.68 0.45 -3.67
CA ARG A 102 -1.43 1.85 -3.32
C ARG A 102 -0.33 2.47 -4.16
N ILE A 103 0.76 1.75 -4.39
CA ILE A 103 1.86 2.17 -5.27
C ILE A 103 1.32 2.43 -6.69
N GLU A 104 0.58 1.49 -7.24
CA GLU A 104 0.00 1.59 -8.59
C GLU A 104 -0.97 2.77 -8.70
N THR A 105 -1.83 2.95 -7.71
CA THR A 105 -2.77 4.08 -7.65
C THR A 105 -2.04 5.42 -7.61
N LEU A 106 -1.00 5.55 -6.77
CA LEU A 106 -0.23 6.78 -6.66
C LEU A 106 0.57 7.08 -7.92
N ARG A 107 1.13 6.06 -8.58
CA ARG A 107 1.79 6.21 -9.90
C ARG A 107 0.85 6.80 -10.94
N LYS A 108 -0.38 6.27 -11.03
CA LYS A 108 -1.42 6.79 -11.94
C LYS A 108 -1.80 8.22 -11.61
N ARG A 109 -2.00 8.55 -10.33
CA ARG A 109 -2.31 9.91 -9.87
C ARG A 109 -1.20 10.90 -10.22
N LEU A 110 0.06 10.53 -9.98
CA LEU A 110 1.22 11.34 -10.33
C LEU A 110 1.33 11.58 -11.84
N ALA A 111 1.23 10.52 -12.65
CA ALA A 111 1.26 10.64 -14.11
C ALA A 111 0.13 11.54 -14.64
N ASN A 112 -1.06 11.45 -14.05
CA ASN A 112 -2.18 12.31 -14.42
C ASN A 112 -1.96 13.77 -13.98
N GLY A 113 -1.48 13.99 -12.77
CA GLY A 113 -1.23 15.33 -12.25
C GLY A 113 -0.09 16.04 -12.98
N ILE A 114 0.99 15.34 -13.34
CA ILE A 114 2.07 15.87 -14.19
C ILE A 114 1.51 16.27 -15.56
N ARG A 115 0.71 15.41 -16.19
CA ARG A 115 0.05 15.74 -17.47
C ARG A 115 -0.85 16.96 -17.37
N ALA A 116 -1.64 17.05 -16.30
CA ALA A 116 -2.54 18.19 -16.06
C ALA A 116 -1.76 19.51 -15.86
N MET A 117 -0.61 19.48 -15.16
CA MET A 117 0.24 20.66 -15.02
C MET A 117 0.92 21.06 -16.35
N ASN A 118 1.37 20.07 -17.15
CA ASN A 118 1.94 20.31 -18.49
C ASN A 118 0.95 21.02 -19.43
N VAL A 119 -0.30 20.54 -19.49
CA VAL A 119 -1.37 21.17 -20.31
C VAL A 119 -1.67 22.60 -19.85
N TYR A 120 -1.48 22.86 -18.56
CA TYR A 120 -1.87 24.11 -17.92
C TYR A 120 -0.81 25.22 -18.04
N LEU A 121 0.48 24.88 -18.11
CA LEU A 121 1.58 25.85 -18.24
C LEU A 121 1.76 26.41 -19.67
N GLY A 122 1.06 25.88 -20.67
CA GLY A 122 1.25 26.28 -22.07
C GLY A 122 2.67 26.02 -22.60
N SER A 123 3.51 25.33 -21.84
CA SER A 123 4.92 25.11 -22.15
C SER A 123 5.12 23.87 -23.00
N LYS A 124 5.91 23.99 -24.07
CA LYS A 124 6.53 22.85 -24.76
C LYS A 124 7.64 22.21 -23.91
N GLU A 125 8.04 22.85 -22.81
CA GLU A 125 8.98 22.31 -21.85
C GLU A 125 8.27 21.33 -20.93
N ARG A 126 8.69 20.06 -21.02
CA ARG A 126 8.20 18.94 -20.22
C ARG A 126 8.42 19.25 -18.74
N THR A 127 7.35 19.53 -18.02
CA THR A 127 7.30 19.35 -16.57
C THR A 127 7.56 17.85 -16.33
N GLY A 128 8.59 17.58 -15.53
CA GLY A 128 9.40 16.35 -15.57
C GLY A 128 8.66 15.02 -15.46
N THR A 129 9.33 13.92 -15.81
CA THR A 129 8.74 12.57 -15.74
C THR A 129 8.38 12.17 -14.30
N VAL A 130 7.58 11.10 -14.15
CA VAL A 130 7.26 10.56 -12.82
C VAL A 130 8.53 10.24 -12.03
N GLU A 131 9.56 9.72 -12.71
CA GLU A 131 10.87 9.43 -12.11
C GLU A 131 11.57 10.69 -11.61
N GLU A 132 11.52 11.80 -12.36
CA GLU A 132 12.14 13.06 -11.96
C GLU A 132 11.44 13.68 -10.75
N VAL A 133 10.10 13.68 -10.73
CA VAL A 133 9.31 14.14 -9.58
C VAL A 133 9.57 13.27 -8.35
N LEU A 134 9.71 11.95 -8.52
CA LEU A 134 10.05 11.04 -7.44
C LEU A 134 11.47 11.24 -6.92
N ARG A 135 12.45 11.51 -7.80
CA ARG A 135 13.82 11.85 -7.40
C ARG A 135 13.85 13.11 -6.55
N LEU A 136 13.16 14.16 -6.98
CA LEU A 136 13.04 15.42 -6.23
C LEU A 136 12.37 15.21 -4.86
N ALA A 137 11.32 14.40 -4.80
CA ALA A 137 10.67 14.04 -3.52
C ALA A 137 11.62 13.27 -2.59
N GLY A 138 12.46 12.39 -3.13
CA GLY A 138 13.50 11.68 -2.39
C GLY A 138 14.56 12.61 -1.82
N GLU A 139 15.10 13.53 -2.64
CA GLU A 139 16.09 14.52 -2.19
C GLU A 139 15.52 15.43 -1.10
N ALA A 140 14.29 15.90 -1.26
CA ALA A 140 13.64 16.74 -0.25
C ALA A 140 13.38 15.97 1.06
N SER A 141 13.00 14.70 0.97
CA SER A 141 12.82 13.82 2.13
C SER A 141 14.15 13.59 2.87
N GLY A 142 15.24 13.34 2.14
CA GLY A 142 16.59 13.21 2.69
C GLY A 142 17.07 14.48 3.39
N ARG A 143 16.91 15.65 2.76
CA ARG A 143 17.24 16.95 3.37
C ARG A 143 16.42 17.21 4.64
N ARG A 144 15.13 16.84 4.64
CA ARG A 144 14.26 16.96 5.82
C ARG A 144 14.71 16.05 6.97
N ALA A 145 15.10 14.81 6.67
CA ALA A 145 15.63 13.88 7.67
C ALA A 145 16.93 14.42 8.29
N GLN A 146 17.86 14.89 7.45
CA GLN A 146 19.11 15.51 7.89
C GLN A 146 18.88 16.76 8.75
N TYR A 147 17.92 17.61 8.38
CA TYR A 147 17.54 18.78 9.16
C TYR A 147 16.95 18.39 10.54
N GLN A 148 16.06 17.40 10.58
CA GLN A 148 15.49 16.91 11.83
C GLN A 148 16.54 16.29 12.74
N GLU A 149 17.48 15.53 12.18
CA GLU A 149 18.59 14.93 12.91
C GLU A 149 19.55 16.00 13.46
N SER A 150 19.92 16.99 12.63
CA SER A 150 20.74 18.13 13.05
C SER A 150 20.10 18.90 14.20
N ARG A 151 18.79 19.14 14.12
CA ARG A 151 18.00 19.80 15.18
C ARG A 151 17.94 18.94 16.44
N ARG A 152 17.81 17.62 16.34
CA ARG A 152 17.85 16.70 17.49
C ARG A 152 19.21 16.71 18.18
N ARG A 153 20.30 16.65 17.42
CA ARG A 153 21.68 16.74 17.94
C ARG A 153 21.94 18.08 18.62
N ALA A 154 21.51 19.19 18.00
CA ALA A 154 21.61 20.52 18.59
C ALA A 154 20.86 20.61 19.92
N ARG A 155 19.65 20.04 20.01
CA ARG A 155 18.88 19.96 21.27
C ARG A 155 19.55 19.08 22.33
N GLY A 156 20.14 17.95 21.94
CA GLY A 156 20.87 17.08 22.87
C GLY A 156 22.10 17.76 23.49
N LYS A 157 22.83 18.54 22.69
CA LYS A 157 23.95 19.39 23.16
C LYS A 157 23.49 20.47 24.14
N ILE A 158 22.37 21.14 23.85
CA ILE A 158 21.79 22.19 24.73
C ILE A 158 21.31 21.59 26.06
N GLN A 159 20.85 20.33 26.06
CA GLN A 159 20.35 19.64 27.25
C GLN A 159 21.43 18.88 28.05
N GLY A 160 22.71 19.02 27.70
CA GLY A 160 23.82 18.34 28.40
C GLY A 160 23.77 16.81 28.35
N LYS A 161 23.04 16.23 27.38
CA LYS A 161 22.95 14.78 27.15
C LYS A 161 23.77 14.39 25.94
N VAL A 162 25.09 14.45 26.07
CA VAL A 162 26.06 13.73 25.24
C VAL A 162 27.11 13.16 26.17
#